data_AF-A0A7X2N229-F1
#
_entry.id   AF-A0A7X2N229-F1
#
_cell.length_a   1.000
_cell.length_b   1.000
_cell.length_c   1.000
_cell.angle_alpha   90.00
_cell.angle_beta   90.00
_cell.angle_gamma   90.00
#
_symmetry.space_group_name_H-M   'P 1'
#
loop_
_entity.id
_entity.type
_entity.pdbx_description
1 polymer ?
#
loop_
_entity_poly.entity_id
_entity_poly.type
_entity_poly.pdbx_seq_one_letter_code
_entity_poly.pdbx_strand_id
1 'polypeptide(L)'
;MSGIQTYRNPRLVHIFDKLGLIENFWTGIPRTFYSYKDYEMQPEFNVSDNFFVVTLPNVNYQNDSIIDSINDLGLDILKYIKEKPGINAPTLTTLLTGKYPSITLYQVKNEIRRNLNNHIEHKGSKKTGGYHLK
;
A
#
# COMPACT_ATOMS: atom_id res chain seq x y z
N MET A 1 34.06 0.11 -24.38
CA MET A 1 34.07 -1.28 -23.88
C MET A 1 33.02 -2.07 -24.64
N SER A 2 33.43 -3.00 -25.51
CA SER A 2 32.49 -3.84 -26.27
C SER A 2 32.07 -5.01 -25.38
N GLY A 3 30.98 -4.84 -24.63
CA GLY A 3 30.37 -5.93 -23.88
C GLY A 3 29.58 -6.81 -24.83
N ILE A 4 29.89 -8.11 -24.89
CA ILE A 4 29.13 -9.06 -25.70
C ILE A 4 27.74 -9.21 -25.10
N GLN A 5 26.73 -8.71 -25.82
CA GLN A 5 25.33 -8.90 -25.45
C GLN A 5 24.98 -10.38 -25.60
N THR A 6 24.64 -11.03 -24.48
CA THR A 6 24.29 -12.45 -24.48
C THR A 6 22.83 -12.60 -24.07
N TYR A 7 22.03 -13.25 -24.91
CA TYR A 7 20.63 -13.51 -24.62
C TYR A 7 20.45 -14.93 -24.09
N ARG A 8 19.69 -15.09 -23.00
CA ARG A 8 19.29 -16.41 -22.51
C ARG A 8 18.33 -17.11 -23.48
N ASN A 9 17.44 -16.35 -24.13
CA ASN A 9 16.52 -16.86 -25.15
C ASN A 9 16.47 -15.92 -26.38
N PRO A 10 17.33 -16.14 -27.39
CA PRO A 10 17.41 -15.28 -28.57
C PRO A 10 16.12 -15.24 -29.40
N ARG A 11 15.38 -16.36 -29.47
CA ARG A 11 14.12 -16.41 -30.24
C ARG A 11 13.06 -15.51 -29.63
N LEU A 12 12.93 -15.53 -28.30
CA LEU A 12 11.98 -14.69 -27.60
C LEU A 12 12.31 -13.20 -27.76
N VAL A 13 13.60 -12.85 -27.62
CA VAL A 13 14.10 -11.50 -27.87
C VAL A 13 13.75 -11.05 -29.27
N HIS A 14 14.00 -11.88 -30.29
CA HIS A 14 13.70 -11.53 -31.68
C HIS A 14 12.21 -11.29 -31.93
N ILE A 15 11.33 -12.05 -31.29
CA ILE A 15 9.88 -11.83 -31.37
C ILE A 15 9.51 -10.50 -30.73
N PHE A 16 9.98 -10.21 -29.51
CA PHE A 16 9.67 -8.96 -28.83
C PHE A 16 10.25 -7.73 -29.54
N ASP A 17 11.43 -7.88 -30.15
CA ASP A 17 12.05 -6.84 -30.99
C ASP A 17 11.19 -6.55 -32.22
N LYS A 18 10.75 -7.59 -32.96
CA LYS A 18 9.84 -7.41 -34.10
C LYS A 18 8.49 -6.81 -33.71
N LEU A 19 8.00 -7.09 -32.51
CA LEU A 19 6.76 -6.52 -31.98
C LEU A 19 6.95 -5.11 -31.42
N GLY A 20 8.18 -4.59 -31.34
CA GLY A 20 8.48 -3.28 -30.76
C GLY A 20 8.25 -3.21 -29.24
N LEU A 21 8.32 -4.36 -28.54
CA LEU A 21 8.07 -4.48 -27.11
C LEU A 21 9.34 -4.35 -26.26
N ILE A 22 10.52 -4.47 -26.88
CA ILE A 22 11.81 -4.30 -26.21
C ILE A 22 12.67 -3.30 -26.99
N GLU A 23 13.65 -2.75 -26.31
CA GLU A 23 14.63 -1.83 -26.85
C GLU A 23 16.04 -2.45 -26.82
N ASN A 24 17.03 -1.65 -27.25
CA ASN A 24 18.44 -2.03 -27.14
C ASN A 24 18.81 -2.40 -25.70
N PHE A 25 19.81 -3.28 -25.56
CA PHE A 25 20.27 -3.65 -24.23
C PHE A 25 20.80 -2.45 -23.45
N TRP A 26 20.75 -2.56 -22.13
CA TRP A 26 21.26 -1.55 -21.20
C TRP A 26 20.54 -0.19 -21.22
N THR A 27 19.76 0.16 -22.23
CA THR A 27 19.06 1.46 -22.28
C THR A 27 17.88 1.54 -21.29
N GLY A 28 17.35 0.39 -20.87
CA GLY A 28 16.27 0.33 -19.87
C GLY A 28 16.69 0.83 -18.48
N ILE A 29 17.92 0.57 -18.04
CA ILE A 29 18.41 0.97 -16.70
C ILE A 29 18.42 2.49 -16.50
N PRO A 30 19.09 3.30 -17.35
CA PRO A 30 19.07 4.75 -17.21
C PRO A 30 17.66 5.32 -17.41
N ARG A 31 16.84 4.70 -18.26
CA ARG A 31 15.43 5.09 -18.43
C ARG A 31 14.61 4.86 -17.16
N THR A 32 14.82 3.74 -16.47
CA THR A 32 14.21 3.47 -15.17
C THR A 32 14.58 4.55 -14.15
N PHE A 33 15.86 4.88 -13.98
CA PHE A 33 16.25 5.98 -13.08
C PHE A 33 15.67 7.33 -13.49
N TYR A 34 15.64 7.63 -14.80
CA TYR A 34 15.05 8.87 -15.31
C TYR A 34 13.55 8.99 -14.99
N SER A 35 12.79 7.89 -15.13
CA SER A 35 11.36 7.86 -14.78
C SER A 35 11.09 8.10 -13.30
N TYR A 36 12.07 7.85 -12.43
CA TYR A 36 11.94 8.05 -10.98
C TYR A 36 12.59 9.34 -10.46
N LYS A 37 13.18 10.18 -11.33
CA LYS A 37 13.98 11.35 -10.94
C LYS A 37 13.28 12.34 -10.00
N ASP A 38 11.95 12.46 -10.12
CA ASP A 38 11.13 13.43 -9.37
C ASP A 38 10.48 12.80 -8.12
N TYR A 39 10.74 11.52 -7.82
CA TYR A 39 10.19 10.80 -6.68
C TYR A 39 11.22 10.69 -5.54
N GLU A 40 10.75 10.72 -4.30
CA GLU A 40 11.61 10.61 -3.12
C GLU A 40 12.28 9.24 -3.03
N MET A 41 11.54 8.16 -3.32
CA MET A 41 12.06 6.80 -3.32
C MET A 41 12.53 6.41 -4.72
N GLN A 42 13.79 5.98 -4.81
CA GLN A 42 14.46 5.62 -6.06
C GLN A 42 14.49 4.09 -6.28
N PRO A 43 14.58 3.62 -7.54
CA PRO A 43 14.82 2.22 -7.87
C PRO A 43 16.14 1.70 -7.33
N GLU A 44 16.18 0.44 -6.90
CA GLU A 44 17.41 -0.23 -6.46
C GLU A 44 17.79 -1.39 -7.36
N PHE A 45 19.07 -1.48 -7.70
CA PHE A 45 19.63 -2.58 -8.48
C PHE A 45 20.70 -3.28 -7.64
N ASN A 46 20.36 -4.44 -7.09
CA ASN A 46 21.27 -5.26 -6.30
C ASN A 46 21.87 -6.34 -7.18
N VAL A 47 23.18 -6.25 -7.45
CA VAL A 47 23.89 -7.19 -8.33
C VAL A 47 24.67 -8.20 -7.49
N SER A 48 24.50 -9.48 -7.82
CA SER A 48 25.31 -10.60 -7.34
C SER A 48 26.05 -11.24 -8.51
N ASP A 49 26.92 -12.21 -8.24
CA ASP A 49 27.75 -12.85 -9.27
C ASP A 49 26.93 -13.58 -10.35
N ASN A 50 25.73 -14.06 -9.99
CA ASN A 50 24.90 -14.92 -10.86
C ASN A 50 23.54 -14.34 -11.21
N PHE A 51 23.11 -13.29 -10.50
CA PHE A 51 21.80 -12.66 -10.71
C PHE A 51 21.82 -11.22 -10.23
N PHE A 52 20.83 -10.46 -10.65
CA PHE A 52 20.54 -9.15 -10.09
C PHE A 52 19.07 -9.10 -9.68
N VAL A 53 18.78 -8.30 -8.68
CA VAL A 53 17.43 -8.00 -8.21
C VAL A 53 17.17 -6.52 -8.46
N VAL A 54 16.00 -6.23 -9.00
CA VAL A 54 15.53 -4.86 -9.22
C VAL A 54 14.34 -4.60 -8.31
N THR A 55 14.42 -3.57 -7.49
CA THR A 55 13.32 -3.09 -6.65
C THR A 55 12.80 -1.79 -7.23
N LEU A 56 11.52 -1.78 -7.62
CA LEU A 56 10.84 -0.60 -8.17
C LEU A 56 9.82 -0.06 -7.16
N PRO A 57 9.99 1.17 -6.67
CA PRO A 57 9.01 1.81 -5.80
C PRO A 57 7.66 1.98 -6.50
N ASN A 58 6.56 1.77 -5.75
CA ASN A 58 5.22 2.00 -6.27
C ASN A 58 4.88 3.50 -6.21
N VAL A 59 4.95 4.18 -7.36
CA VAL A 59 4.59 5.61 -7.48
C VAL A 59 3.09 5.89 -7.34
N ASN A 60 2.25 4.88 -7.53
CA ASN A 60 0.80 4.98 -7.35
C ASN A 60 0.37 4.66 -5.93
N TYR A 61 1.32 4.53 -5.01
CA TYR A 61 1.01 4.33 -3.60
C TYR A 61 0.40 5.61 -3.05
N GLN A 62 -0.91 5.68 -3.10
CA GLN A 62 -1.67 6.61 -2.28
C GLN A 62 -1.53 6.10 -0.85
N ASN A 63 -0.55 6.63 -0.13
CA ASN A 63 -0.80 6.88 1.28
C ASN A 63 -2.06 7.73 1.28
N ASP A 64 -3.18 7.17 1.75
CA ASP A 64 -4.18 8.01 2.38
C ASP A 64 -3.37 8.75 3.46
N SER A 65 -2.87 9.95 3.17
CA SER A 65 -1.98 10.75 4.04
C SER A 65 -2.58 11.02 5.43
N ILE A 66 -3.87 10.72 5.53
CA ILE A 66 -4.67 10.56 6.72
C ILE A 66 -4.07 9.51 7.70
N ILE A 67 -3.58 8.37 7.19
CA ILE A 67 -3.06 7.23 7.95
C ILE A 67 -1.86 7.62 8.81
N ASP A 68 -0.96 8.46 8.30
CA ASP A 68 0.26 8.85 9.02
C ASP A 68 -0.01 9.74 10.26
N SER A 69 -1.20 10.34 10.35
CA SER A 69 -1.66 11.12 11.52
C SER A 69 -2.52 10.31 12.50
N ILE A 70 -2.97 9.13 12.09
CA ILE A 70 -3.85 8.27 12.88
C ILE A 70 -3.01 7.21 13.57
N ASN A 71 -3.14 7.14 14.90
CA ASN A 71 -2.49 6.11 15.71
C ASN A 71 -2.89 4.69 15.25
N ASP A 72 -2.06 3.68 15.50
CA ASP A 72 -2.26 2.28 15.07
C ASP A 72 -3.66 1.75 15.39
N LEU A 73 -4.19 2.10 16.56
CA LEU A 73 -5.54 1.74 16.97
C LEU A 73 -6.62 2.33 16.04
N GLY A 74 -6.48 3.59 15.65
CA GLY A 74 -7.40 4.25 14.72
C GLY A 74 -7.36 3.62 13.32
N LEU A 75 -6.18 3.17 12.88
CA LEU A 75 -6.02 2.47 11.61
C LEU A 75 -6.75 1.13 11.60
N ASP A 76 -6.60 0.35 12.67
CA ASP A 76 -7.33 -0.92 12.79
C ASP A 76 -8.85 -0.69 12.86
N ILE A 77 -9.30 0.34 13.58
CA ILE A 77 -10.73 0.71 13.63
C ILE A 77 -11.25 1.00 12.22
N LEU A 78 -10.55 1.83 11.44
CA LEU A 78 -10.94 2.15 10.06
C LEU A 78 -10.94 0.91 9.16
N LYS A 79 -9.96 0.02 9.31
CA LYS A 79 -9.90 -1.25 8.58
C LYS A 79 -11.13 -2.11 8.85
N TYR A 80 -11.51 -2.29 10.12
CA TYR A 80 -12.70 -3.07 10.47
C TYR A 80 -14.00 -2.44 9.96
N ILE A 81 -14.13 -1.11 9.99
CA ILE A 81 -15.31 -0.41 9.45
C ILE A 81 -15.37 -0.54 7.92
N LYS A 82 -14.22 -0.52 7.24
CA LYS A 82 -14.12 -0.74 5.78
C LYS A 82 -14.56 -2.15 5.40
N GLU A 83 -14.13 -3.17 6.14
CA GLU A 83 -14.48 -4.57 5.88
C GLU A 83 -15.94 -4.90 6.27
N LYS A 84 -16.46 -4.28 7.33
CA LYS A 84 -17.81 -4.52 7.87
C LYS A 84 -18.54 -3.19 8.15
N PRO A 85 -19.12 -2.56 7.12
CA PRO A 85 -19.85 -1.30 7.29
C PRO A 85 -21.09 -1.49 8.16
N GLY A 86 -21.37 -0.55 9.06
CA GLY A 86 -22.49 -0.62 10.00
C GLY A 86 -22.16 -1.32 11.32
N ILE A 87 -20.88 -1.60 11.59
CA ILE A 87 -20.45 -2.16 12.87
C ILE A 87 -20.63 -1.16 14.02
N ASN A 88 -21.10 -1.64 15.17
CA ASN A 88 -21.30 -0.83 16.37
C ASN A 88 -20.03 -0.82 17.27
N ALA A 89 -19.90 0.18 18.15
CA ALA A 89 -18.72 0.29 19.03
C ALA A 89 -18.49 -0.94 19.94
N PRO A 90 -19.52 -1.59 20.53
CA PRO A 90 -19.32 -2.80 21.33
C PRO A 90 -18.74 -3.97 20.54
N THR A 91 -19.33 -4.30 19.38
CA THR A 91 -18.84 -5.38 18.53
C THR A 91 -17.45 -5.09 17.98
N LEU A 92 -17.18 -3.82 17.63
CA LEU A 92 -15.84 -3.39 17.22
C LEU A 92 -14.80 -3.60 18.34
N THR A 93 -15.18 -3.32 19.59
CA THR A 93 -14.33 -3.56 20.77
C THR A 93 -13.98 -5.04 20.91
N THR A 94 -14.97 -5.93 20.77
CA THR A 94 -14.76 -7.39 20.82
C THR A 94 -13.81 -7.89 19.73
N LEU A 95 -13.91 -7.34 18.51
CA LEU A 95 -12.97 -7.68 17.43
C LEU A 95 -11.55 -7.19 17.74
N LEU A 96 -11.43 -5.99 18.31
CA LEU A 96 -10.14 -5.39 18.67
C LEU A 96 -9.47 -6.10 19.85
N THR A 97 -10.22 -6.73 20.76
CA THR A 97 -9.67 -7.48 21.91
C THR A 97 -8.67 -8.56 21.49
N GLY A 98 -8.83 -9.14 20.29
CA GLY A 98 -7.89 -10.13 19.76
C GLY A 98 -6.46 -9.58 19.54
N LYS A 99 -6.34 -8.29 19.19
CA LYS A 99 -5.06 -7.60 18.99
C LYS A 99 -4.64 -6.75 20.19
N TYR A 100 -5.61 -6.20 20.91
CA TYR A 100 -5.43 -5.34 22.07
C TYR A 100 -6.21 -5.89 23.28
N PRO A 101 -5.62 -6.80 24.07
CA PRO A 101 -6.35 -7.50 25.14
C PRO A 101 -6.94 -6.58 26.22
N SER A 102 -6.28 -5.45 26.49
CA SER A 102 -6.68 -4.50 27.54
C SER A 102 -7.56 -3.36 27.03
N ILE A 103 -8.07 -3.44 25.79
CA ILE A 103 -8.84 -2.35 25.20
C ILE A 103 -10.25 -2.26 25.81
N THR A 104 -10.64 -1.04 26.15
CA THR A 104 -11.96 -0.73 26.70
C THR A 104 -12.85 -0.07 25.66
N LEU A 105 -14.17 -0.24 25.81
CA LEU A 105 -15.16 0.44 24.98
C LEU A 105 -15.00 1.97 25.02
N TYR A 106 -14.55 2.52 26.15
CA TYR A 106 -14.29 3.95 26.30
C TYR A 106 -13.15 4.40 25.39
N GLN A 107 -12.02 3.68 25.36
CA GLN A 107 -10.88 4.00 24.50
C GLN A 107 -11.30 4.00 23.03
N VAL A 108 -12.01 2.97 22.57
CA VAL A 108 -12.52 2.89 21.19
C VAL A 108 -13.43 4.08 20.85
N LYS A 109 -14.39 4.40 21.72
CA LYS A 109 -15.28 5.56 21.50
C LYS A 109 -14.52 6.89 21.52
N ASN A 110 -13.53 7.03 22.39
CA ASN A 110 -12.73 8.25 22.50
C ASN A 110 -11.86 8.46 21.26
N GLU A 111 -11.24 7.40 20.74
CA GLU A 111 -10.50 7.43 19.47
C GLU A 111 -11.40 7.81 18.30
N ILE A 112 -12.57 7.17 18.17
CA ILE A 112 -13.56 7.49 17.14
C ILE A 112 -13.93 8.98 17.20
N ARG A 113 -14.21 9.50 18.40
CA ARG A 113 -14.67 10.87 18.58
C ARG A 113 -13.58 11.90 18.31
N ARG A 114 -12.33 11.64 18.74
CA ARG A 114 -11.24 12.62 18.67
C ARG A 114 -10.51 12.58 17.33
N ASN A 115 -10.23 11.38 16.83
CA ASN A 115 -9.28 11.18 15.74
C ASN A 115 -9.97 10.74 14.43
N LEU A 116 -11.13 10.08 14.50
CA LEU A 116 -11.78 9.51 13.30
C LEU A 116 -13.05 10.24 12.84
N ASN A 117 -13.46 11.32 13.51
CA ASN A 117 -14.73 12.02 13.23
C ASN A 117 -14.86 12.53 11.78
N ASN A 118 -13.74 12.83 11.13
CA ASN A 118 -13.73 13.28 9.73
C ASN A 118 -13.81 12.13 8.71
N HIS A 119 -13.59 10.89 9.14
CA HIS A 119 -13.48 9.71 8.29
C HIS A 119 -14.66 8.76 8.41
N ILE A 120 -15.36 8.80 9.55
CA ILE A 120 -16.51 7.93 9.80
C ILE A 120 -17.74 8.73 10.19
N GLU A 121 -18.90 8.17 9.88
CA GLU A 121 -20.20 8.66 10.32
C GLU A 121 -21.02 7.53 10.92
N HIS A 122 -21.82 7.87 11.94
CA HIS A 122 -22.77 6.93 12.54
C HIS A 122 -24.10 7.01 11.79
N LYS A 123 -24.60 5.88 11.30
CA LYS A 123 -25.91 5.77 10.64
C LYS A 123 -26.85 4.88 11.45
N GLY A 124 -28.11 5.29 11.52
CA GLY A 124 -29.20 4.53 12.17
C GLY A 124 -29.53 5.00 13.58
N SER A 125 -30.27 4.15 14.31
CA SER A 125 -30.73 4.47 15.68
C SER A 125 -29.57 4.51 16.67
N LYS A 126 -29.66 5.33 17.73
CA LYS A 126 -28.65 5.38 18.81
C LYS A 126 -28.39 4.02 19.47
N LYS A 127 -29.37 3.09 19.44
CA LYS A 127 -29.28 1.76 20.06
C LYS A 127 -28.75 0.66 19.11
N THR A 128 -29.01 0.77 17.81
CA THR A 128 -28.76 -0.32 16.85
C THR A 128 -27.96 0.10 15.62
N GLY A 129 -27.78 1.41 15.40
CA GLY A 129 -26.99 1.95 14.31
C GLY A 129 -25.48 1.73 14.50
N GLY A 130 -24.73 1.87 13.43
CA GLY A 130 -23.30 1.60 13.40
C GLY A 130 -22.51 2.61 12.59
N TYR A 131 -21.20 2.40 12.52
CA TYR A 131 -20.27 3.30 11.85
C TYR A 131 -20.06 2.89 10.39
N HIS A 132 -19.99 3.88 9.52
CA HIS A 132 -19.68 3.77 8.11
C HIS A 132 -18.54 4.74 7.77
N LEU A 133 -17.75 4.42 6.76
CA LEU A 133 -16.84 5.40 6.16
C LEU A 133 -17.67 6.49 5.48
N LYS A 134 -17.19 7.74 5.60
CA LYS A 134 -17.72 8.89 4.85
C LYS A 134 -17.34 8.82 3.38
#